data_AF-A0AAX0R0A4-F1
#
_entry.id   AF-A0AAX0R0A4-F1
#
_cell.length_a   1.000
_cell.length_b   1.000
_cell.length_c   1.000
_cell.angle_alpha   90.00
_cell.angle_beta   90.00
_cell.angle_gamma   90.00
#
_symmetry.space_group_name_H-M   'P 1'
#
loop_
_entity.id
_entity.type
_entity.pdbx_description
1 polymer ?
#
loop_
_entity_poly.entity_id
_entity_poly.type
_entity_poly.pdbx_seq_one_letter_code
_entity_poly.pdbx_strand_id
1 'polypeptide(L)'
;MTARRLGRLAAIVLSIAAAGAYPAWAGDVPVISRQISDFRIGSSETRFGPLEFLGGLEMVSSKALFGSLSSIRFRPDQKHFVVVLDTGQWLTGSIERDIKGRLSGLSNVEITAMKNSAGRSFEGKGHMDAEGLAFDGGRVLVSFEQDHRVDVYPDPGFAQSGAIATLPILIPRKMLSDNRGIETITVAPASSPLKGGVVIVSERGLDSDGNRLAAILSGPLKGRFAVARDGSFDVTDGAFLPNGDLLLLERRFNMAEGIGMRLRRVKGADIKPGAVVDGELLLEGNFNSQIDNMEGLDAFQAADGTTHIILVSDDNHSILQRNLMLEFRLSEPAEHKASN
;
A
#
# COMPACT_ATOMS: atom_id res chain seq x y z
N MET A 1 36.98 56.88 23.33
CA MET A 1 37.36 56.12 22.12
C MET A 1 37.92 54.78 22.55
N THR A 2 37.26 53.73 22.10
CA THR A 2 37.33 52.33 22.55
C THR A 2 38.17 51.46 21.59
N ALA A 3 39.06 50.61 22.11
CA ALA A 3 39.51 49.36 21.47
C ALA A 3 40.25 48.49 22.51
N ARG A 4 39.54 47.63 23.25
CA ARG A 4 39.34 46.19 23.04
C ARG A 4 40.63 45.34 22.99
N ARG A 5 40.88 44.66 24.12
CA ARG A 5 41.79 43.51 24.27
C ARG A 5 41.27 42.32 23.45
N LEU A 6 42.13 41.70 22.64
CA LEU A 6 41.86 40.42 22.00
C LEU A 6 41.89 39.28 23.05
N GLY A 7 40.72 38.68 23.31
CA GLY A 7 40.62 37.37 23.93
C GLY A 7 40.64 36.30 22.86
N ARG A 8 41.59 35.35 22.95
CA ARG A 8 41.63 34.14 22.11
C ARG A 8 40.51 33.21 22.56
N LEU A 9 39.56 32.92 21.68
CA LEU A 9 38.66 31.78 21.78
C LEU A 9 39.07 30.76 20.73
N ALA A 10 39.63 29.65 21.18
CA ALA A 10 39.85 28.47 20.35
C ALA A 10 38.51 27.78 20.13
N ALA A 11 37.97 27.88 18.91
CA ALA A 11 36.83 27.08 18.49
C ALA A 11 37.35 25.70 18.06
N ILE A 12 37.07 24.68 18.87
CA ILE A 12 37.21 23.28 18.47
C ILE A 12 36.05 22.99 17.52
N VAL A 13 36.34 22.96 16.21
CA VAL A 13 35.42 22.43 15.20
C VAL A 13 35.51 20.91 15.29
N LEU A 14 34.51 20.28 15.92
CA LEU A 14 34.36 18.83 15.89
C LEU A 14 33.69 18.45 14.58
N SER A 15 34.49 18.23 13.54
CA SER A 15 34.03 17.66 12.27
C SER A 15 33.66 16.19 12.50
N ILE A 16 32.38 15.90 12.75
CA ILE A 16 31.85 14.53 12.65
C ILE A 16 31.54 14.29 11.17
N ALA A 17 32.57 13.93 10.40
CA ALA A 17 32.40 13.27 9.12
C ALA A 17 32.26 11.77 9.39
N ALA A 18 31.05 11.32 9.69
CA ALA A 18 30.71 9.89 9.67
C ALA A 18 30.12 9.57 8.28
N ALA A 19 30.99 9.47 7.27
CA ALA A 19 30.68 8.76 6.04
C ALA A 19 30.78 7.26 6.34
N GLY A 20 29.73 6.70 6.95
CA GLY A 20 29.56 5.27 7.12
C GLY A 20 28.65 4.74 6.02
N ALA A 21 29.23 4.23 4.92
CA ALA A 21 28.50 3.33 4.05
C ALA A 21 28.29 2.03 4.84
N TYR A 22 27.13 1.86 5.47
CA TYR A 22 26.76 0.58 6.04
C TYR A 22 26.49 -0.39 4.90
N PRO A 23 27.08 -1.60 4.89
CA PRO A 23 26.66 -2.62 3.96
C PRO A 23 25.15 -2.87 4.14
N ALA A 24 24.40 -2.93 3.04
CA ALA A 24 23.00 -3.36 3.04
C ALA A 24 22.96 -4.85 3.40
N TRP A 25 22.78 -5.16 4.68
CA TRP A 25 22.60 -6.53 5.13
C TRP A 25 21.13 -6.89 4.92
N ALA A 26 20.86 -7.63 3.84
CA ALA A 26 19.71 -8.53 3.83
C ALA A 26 19.92 -9.50 4.99
N GLY A 27 19.03 -9.46 5.98
CA GLY A 27 19.13 -10.30 7.15
C GLY A 27 17.77 -10.49 7.78
N ASP A 28 17.57 -11.67 8.37
CA ASP A 28 16.32 -12.04 9.03
C ASP A 28 15.85 -10.94 9.98
N VAL A 29 14.61 -10.50 9.76
CA VAL A 29 13.91 -9.52 10.58
C VAL A 29 13.04 -10.28 11.58
N PRO A 30 13.40 -10.31 12.87
CA PRO A 30 12.55 -10.94 13.88
C PRO A 30 11.25 -10.15 14.02
N VAL A 31 10.11 -10.78 13.76
CA VAL A 31 8.79 -10.18 13.96
C VAL A 31 8.06 -10.94 15.07
N ILE A 32 7.65 -10.21 16.10
CA ILE A 32 6.75 -10.70 17.13
C ILE A 32 5.35 -10.33 16.71
N SER A 33 4.46 -11.32 16.66
CA SER A 33 3.06 -11.14 16.25
C SER A 33 2.11 -11.45 17.41
N ARG A 34 1.12 -10.59 17.61
CA ARG A 34 -0.02 -10.81 18.50
C ARG A 34 -1.28 -10.98 17.68
N GLN A 35 -1.97 -12.11 17.84
CA GLN A 35 -3.22 -12.35 17.12
C GLN A 35 -4.32 -11.39 17.58
N ILE A 36 -5.10 -10.90 16.61
CA ILE A 36 -6.32 -10.14 16.78
C ILE A 36 -7.47 -11.07 16.41
N SER A 37 -8.30 -11.42 17.41
CA SER A 37 -9.44 -12.32 17.24
C SER A 37 -10.71 -11.62 16.76
N ASP A 38 -10.87 -10.35 17.10
CA ASP A 38 -12.11 -9.61 16.92
C ASP A 38 -11.83 -8.25 16.28
N PHE A 39 -12.54 -7.92 15.21
CA PHE A 39 -12.34 -6.64 14.52
C PHE A 39 -12.94 -5.47 15.30
N ARG A 40 -14.14 -5.63 15.87
CA ARG A 40 -14.78 -4.60 16.70
C ARG A 40 -14.35 -4.77 18.16
N ILE A 41 -13.79 -3.72 18.74
CA ILE A 41 -13.26 -3.74 20.11
C ILE A 41 -14.39 -4.06 21.09
N GLY A 42 -14.21 -5.13 21.87
CA GLY A 42 -15.20 -5.57 22.86
C GLY A 42 -16.43 -6.27 22.29
N SER A 43 -16.43 -6.66 21.01
CA SER A 43 -17.52 -7.40 20.37
C SER A 43 -17.00 -8.67 19.70
N SER A 44 -17.74 -9.78 19.78
CA SER A 44 -17.45 -11.03 19.06
C SER A 44 -18.07 -11.08 17.66
N GLU A 45 -18.53 -9.94 17.14
CA GLU A 45 -19.12 -9.83 15.81
C GLU A 45 -18.06 -10.04 14.74
N THR A 46 -18.31 -11.00 13.85
CA THR A 46 -17.38 -11.34 12.78
C THR A 46 -17.83 -10.85 11.41
N ARG A 47 -19.10 -10.47 11.23
CA ARG A 47 -19.66 -10.08 9.92
C ARG A 47 -19.94 -8.58 9.85
N PHE A 48 -19.43 -7.94 8.80
CA PHE A 48 -19.55 -6.52 8.50
C PHE A 48 -19.98 -6.36 7.05
N GLY A 49 -21.30 -6.29 6.82
CA GLY A 49 -21.85 -6.34 5.46
C GLY A 49 -21.47 -7.64 4.74
N PRO A 50 -20.88 -7.58 3.53
CA PRO A 50 -20.43 -8.78 2.80
C PRO A 50 -19.11 -9.34 3.33
N LEU A 51 -18.44 -8.66 4.28
CA LEU A 51 -17.14 -9.06 4.79
C LEU A 51 -17.25 -9.84 6.09
N GLU A 52 -16.44 -10.87 6.22
CA GLU A 52 -16.30 -11.65 7.44
C GLU A 52 -14.85 -11.60 7.92
N PHE A 53 -14.64 -11.09 9.13
CA PHE A 53 -13.31 -11.02 9.73
C PHE A 53 -12.82 -12.42 10.12
N LEU A 54 -11.66 -12.82 9.58
CA LEU A 54 -11.05 -14.12 9.85
C LEU A 54 -10.02 -14.05 10.98
N GLY A 55 -9.44 -12.87 11.18
CA GLY A 55 -8.43 -12.60 12.19
C GLY A 55 -7.44 -11.54 11.71
N GLY A 56 -6.48 -11.21 12.56
CA GLY A 56 -5.39 -10.33 12.22
C GLY A 56 -4.17 -10.52 13.09
N LEU A 57 -3.14 -9.74 12.82
CA LEU A 57 -1.91 -9.65 13.57
C LEU A 57 -1.65 -8.18 13.90
N GLU A 58 -1.25 -7.92 15.13
CA GLU A 58 -0.41 -6.77 15.46
C GLU A 58 1.04 -7.23 15.45
N MET A 59 1.89 -6.49 14.76
CA MET A 59 3.26 -6.90 14.44
C MET A 59 4.25 -5.88 14.99
N VAL A 60 5.30 -6.36 15.66
CA VAL A 60 6.39 -5.51 16.14
C VAL A 60 7.74 -6.18 15.85
N SER A 61 8.75 -5.38 15.56
CA SER A 61 10.12 -5.85 15.39
C SER A 61 11.08 -4.97 16.19
N SER A 62 12.22 -5.56 16.59
CA SER A 62 13.34 -4.78 17.12
C SER A 62 14.19 -4.13 16.03
N LYS A 63 13.94 -4.44 14.75
CA LYS A 63 14.61 -3.82 13.61
C LYS A 63 13.93 -2.49 13.31
N ALA A 64 14.70 -1.40 13.38
CA ALA A 64 14.19 -0.05 13.15
C ALA A 64 13.62 0.18 11.74
N LEU A 65 13.98 -0.64 10.75
CA LEU A 65 13.45 -0.54 9.39
C LEU A 65 12.08 -1.21 9.21
N PHE A 66 11.62 -2.00 10.18
CA PHE A 66 10.30 -2.63 10.10
C PHE A 66 9.24 -1.64 10.59
N GLY A 67 8.39 -1.20 9.67
CA GLY A 67 7.43 -0.11 9.81
C GLY A 67 7.30 0.59 8.45
N SER A 68 6.57 1.70 8.35
CA SER A 68 6.47 2.47 7.08
C SER A 68 5.83 1.69 5.92
N LEU A 69 4.87 0.79 6.18
CA LEU A 69 4.26 -0.05 5.15
C LEU A 69 3.31 0.76 4.24
N SER A 70 3.60 0.89 2.95
CA SER A 70 2.70 1.60 2.02
C SER A 70 1.79 0.67 1.23
N SER A 71 2.31 -0.46 0.71
CA SER A 71 1.50 -1.39 -0.08
C SER A 71 1.99 -2.84 0.06
N ILE A 72 1.07 -3.81 -0.11
CA ILE A 72 1.32 -5.25 0.02
C ILE A 72 0.71 -6.02 -1.16
N ARG A 73 1.41 -7.04 -1.68
CA ARG A 73 0.88 -8.00 -2.65
C ARG A 73 1.33 -9.43 -2.30
N PHE A 74 0.39 -10.36 -2.30
CA PHE A 74 0.64 -11.78 -2.11
C PHE A 74 1.06 -12.45 -3.41
N ARG A 75 1.88 -13.48 -3.26
CA ARG A 75 2.26 -14.38 -4.35
C ARG A 75 1.11 -15.35 -4.64
N PRO A 76 1.11 -15.99 -5.83
CA PRO A 76 0.06 -16.95 -6.19
C PRO A 76 -0.12 -18.12 -5.22
N ASP A 77 0.88 -18.43 -4.39
CA ASP A 77 0.80 -19.45 -3.34
C ASP A 77 0.04 -19.01 -2.08
N GLN A 78 -0.40 -17.74 -2.02
CA GLN A 78 -1.20 -17.16 -0.93
C GLN A 78 -0.51 -17.22 0.44
N LYS A 79 0.80 -17.46 0.45
CA LYS A 79 1.63 -17.56 1.65
C LYS A 79 2.70 -16.48 1.65
N HIS A 80 3.41 -16.30 0.55
CA HIS A 80 4.48 -15.31 0.46
C HIS A 80 3.92 -13.97 0.03
N PHE A 81 4.52 -12.88 0.50
CA PHE A 81 4.14 -11.53 0.14
C PHE A 81 5.35 -10.66 -0.14
N VAL A 82 5.09 -9.59 -0.88
CA VAL A 82 6.01 -8.48 -1.11
C VAL A 82 5.31 -7.21 -0.65
N VAL A 83 6.05 -6.37 0.04
CA VAL A 83 5.63 -5.08 0.58
C VAL A 83 6.64 -4.04 0.11
N VAL A 84 6.16 -2.82 -0.13
CA VAL A 84 7.00 -1.64 -0.29
C VAL A 84 6.87 -0.75 0.92
N LEU A 85 7.99 -0.18 1.36
CA LEU A 85 8.04 0.78 2.44
C LEU A 85 8.25 2.18 1.88
N ASP A 86 7.62 3.20 2.47
CA ASP A 86 7.78 4.63 2.09
C ASP A 86 9.26 5.11 2.21
N THR A 87 10.09 4.34 2.91
CA THR A 87 11.51 4.62 3.10
C THR A 87 12.40 4.05 2.00
N GLY A 88 11.82 3.45 0.95
CA GLY A 88 12.51 2.96 -0.24
C GLY A 88 13.10 1.55 -0.10
N GLN A 89 12.42 0.67 0.62
CA GLN A 89 12.81 -0.73 0.79
C GLN A 89 11.72 -1.68 0.29
N TRP A 90 12.16 -2.84 -0.18
CA TRP A 90 11.35 -4.04 -0.26
C TRP A 90 11.29 -4.69 1.12
N LEU A 91 10.11 -5.16 1.50
CA LEU A 91 9.93 -6.12 2.59
C LEU A 91 9.28 -7.38 2.02
N THR A 92 9.92 -8.54 2.21
CA THR A 92 9.39 -9.84 1.79
C THR A 92 9.21 -10.74 3.00
N GLY A 93 8.29 -11.70 2.91
CA GLY A 93 8.13 -12.71 3.95
C GLY A 93 7.02 -13.70 3.62
N SER A 94 6.69 -14.52 4.61
CA SER A 94 5.55 -15.44 4.55
C SER A 94 4.66 -15.32 5.76
N ILE A 95 3.35 -15.45 5.56
CA ILE A 95 2.40 -15.61 6.67
C ILE A 95 2.48 -17.03 7.23
N GLU A 96 2.23 -17.14 8.53
CA GLU A 96 1.96 -18.39 9.23
C GLU A 96 0.49 -18.44 9.65
N ARG A 97 -0.06 -19.65 9.71
CA ARG A 97 -1.46 -19.88 10.09
C ARG A 97 -1.55 -20.81 11.30
N ASP A 98 -2.55 -20.60 12.16
CA ASP A 98 -2.86 -21.48 13.29
C ASP A 98 -3.60 -22.75 12.82
N ILE A 99 -3.93 -23.64 13.76
CA ILE A 99 -4.62 -24.92 13.44
C ILE A 99 -6.00 -24.71 12.82
N LYS A 100 -6.59 -23.51 12.99
CA LYS A 100 -7.91 -23.14 12.46
C LYS A 100 -7.78 -22.37 11.14
N GLY A 101 -6.56 -22.23 10.61
CA GLY A 101 -6.28 -21.53 9.36
C GLY A 101 -6.21 -20.01 9.49
N ARG A 102 -6.22 -19.43 10.69
CA ARG A 102 -6.16 -17.96 10.88
C ARG A 102 -4.71 -17.50 10.94
N LEU A 103 -4.43 -16.25 10.56
CA LEU A 103 -3.10 -15.64 10.70
C LEU A 103 -2.56 -15.83 12.13
N SER A 104 -1.32 -16.33 12.27
CA SER A 104 -0.67 -16.59 13.56
C SER A 104 0.69 -15.91 13.71
N GLY A 105 1.33 -15.51 12.62
CA GLY A 105 2.58 -14.77 12.65
C GLY A 105 3.19 -14.60 11.26
N LEU A 106 4.39 -14.06 11.21
CA LEU A 106 5.22 -13.95 10.01
C LEU A 106 6.51 -14.75 10.15
N SER A 107 7.04 -15.24 9.04
CA SER A 107 8.32 -15.96 8.95
C SER A 107 9.12 -15.49 7.73
N ASN A 108 10.43 -15.73 7.75
CA ASN A 108 11.36 -15.40 6.65
C ASN A 108 11.26 -13.93 6.21
N VAL A 109 11.09 -13.02 7.18
CA VAL A 109 10.95 -11.60 6.88
C VAL A 109 12.32 -11.02 6.54
N GLU A 110 12.45 -10.42 5.38
CA GLU A 110 13.65 -9.76 4.90
C GLU A 110 13.31 -8.34 4.46
N ILE A 111 14.20 -7.38 4.77
CA ILE A 111 14.12 -6.00 4.28
C ILE A 111 15.34 -5.71 3.44
N THR A 112 15.15 -5.26 2.21
CA THR A 112 16.22 -4.94 1.25
C THR A 112 15.98 -3.59 0.60
N ALA A 113 17.00 -2.74 0.55
CA ALA A 113 16.88 -1.43 -0.10
C ALA A 113 16.56 -1.56 -1.61
N MET A 114 15.63 -0.75 -2.09
CA MET A 114 15.36 -0.64 -3.53
C MET A 114 16.54 0.01 -4.24
N LYS A 115 16.69 -0.30 -5.53
CA LYS A 115 17.68 0.34 -6.40
C LYS A 115 16.98 1.15 -7.47
N ASN A 116 17.43 2.36 -7.74
CA ASN A 116 16.95 3.13 -8.90
C ASN A 116 17.48 2.53 -10.22
N SER A 117 17.13 3.12 -11.35
CA SER A 117 17.59 2.71 -12.68
C SER A 117 19.13 2.77 -12.86
N ALA A 118 19.83 3.56 -12.05
CA ALA A 118 21.30 3.60 -12.01
C ALA A 118 21.92 2.57 -11.05
N GLY A 119 21.12 1.67 -10.47
CA GLY A 119 21.57 0.65 -9.54
C GLY A 119 21.93 1.15 -8.13
N ARG A 120 21.58 2.41 -7.82
CA ARG A 120 21.87 3.05 -6.52
C ARG A 120 20.69 2.92 -5.59
N SER A 121 20.96 2.63 -4.32
CA SER A 121 20.01 2.75 -3.22
C SER A 121 20.18 4.11 -2.54
N PHE A 122 19.07 4.68 -2.09
CA PHE A 122 19.07 5.87 -1.25
C PHE A 122 18.44 5.50 0.09
N GLU A 123 18.97 6.07 1.16
CA GLU A 123 18.37 5.93 2.48
C GLU A 123 17.45 7.12 2.76
N GLY A 124 16.26 6.85 3.32
CA GLY A 124 15.31 7.86 3.78
C GLY A 124 14.30 8.35 2.72
N LYS A 125 13.31 9.11 3.18
CA LYS A 125 12.24 9.70 2.35
C LYS A 125 12.84 10.65 1.31
N GLY A 126 12.43 10.52 0.05
CA GLY A 126 13.03 11.26 -1.08
C GLY A 126 12.69 10.65 -2.43
N HIS A 127 13.69 10.38 -3.29
CA HIS A 127 13.45 9.83 -4.63
C HIS A 127 12.91 8.38 -4.65
N MET A 128 12.96 7.69 -3.51
CA MET A 128 12.51 6.31 -3.35
C MET A 128 11.30 6.20 -2.40
N ASP A 129 10.54 7.28 -2.24
CA ASP A 129 9.27 7.33 -1.49
C ASP A 129 8.24 6.46 -2.21
N ALA A 130 8.17 5.17 -1.85
CA ALA A 130 7.43 4.16 -2.59
C ALA A 130 6.05 3.96 -1.96
N GLU A 131 4.98 4.17 -2.73
CA GLU A 131 3.63 4.17 -2.19
C GLU A 131 2.81 2.94 -2.59
N GLY A 132 2.91 2.52 -3.86
CA GLY A 132 2.08 1.47 -4.41
C GLY A 132 2.90 0.35 -5.06
N LEU A 133 2.36 -0.88 -5.02
CA LEU A 133 2.98 -2.08 -5.58
C LEU A 133 2.00 -2.86 -6.47
N ALA A 134 2.45 -3.40 -7.60
CA ALA A 134 1.65 -4.37 -8.36
C ALA A 134 2.50 -5.41 -9.10
N PHE A 135 2.03 -6.67 -9.15
CA PHE A 135 2.60 -7.68 -10.04
C PHE A 135 2.00 -7.58 -11.45
N ASP A 136 2.85 -7.64 -12.48
CA ASP A 136 2.48 -7.57 -13.90
C ASP A 136 3.27 -8.62 -14.71
N GLY A 137 2.85 -9.88 -14.58
CA GLY A 137 3.55 -11.03 -15.14
C GLY A 137 4.93 -11.18 -14.51
N GLY A 138 5.99 -11.21 -15.32
CA GLY A 138 7.38 -11.27 -14.84
C GLY A 138 7.97 -9.92 -14.40
N ARG A 139 7.12 -9.02 -13.88
CA ARG A 139 7.50 -7.66 -13.49
C ARG A 139 6.79 -7.25 -12.21
N VAL A 140 7.44 -6.35 -11.49
CA VAL A 140 6.87 -5.60 -10.36
C VAL A 140 6.80 -4.13 -10.76
N LEU A 141 5.65 -3.51 -10.58
CA LEU A 141 5.43 -2.09 -10.79
C LEU A 141 5.40 -1.39 -9.43
N VAL A 142 6.09 -0.27 -9.29
CA VAL A 142 6.09 0.53 -8.07
C VAL A 142 5.81 1.99 -8.39
N SER A 143 4.82 2.59 -7.73
CA SER A 143 4.60 4.04 -7.77
C SER A 143 5.47 4.74 -6.73
N PHE A 144 6.01 5.90 -7.10
CA PHE A 144 6.81 6.72 -6.20
C PHE A 144 6.27 8.15 -6.08
N GLU A 145 6.46 8.75 -4.91
CA GLU A 145 6.26 10.17 -4.62
C GLU A 145 7.54 10.99 -4.74
N GLN A 146 7.41 12.32 -4.59
CA GLN A 146 8.41 13.36 -4.91
C GLN A 146 8.78 13.43 -6.41
N ASP A 147 9.28 12.34 -6.98
CA ASP A 147 9.45 12.15 -8.42
C ASP A 147 8.37 11.21 -8.95
N HIS A 148 7.15 11.74 -9.08
CA HIS A 148 5.95 11.00 -9.47
C HIS A 148 6.17 10.17 -10.75
N ARG A 149 6.29 8.87 -10.55
CA ARG A 149 6.56 7.90 -11.60
C ARG A 149 6.06 6.52 -11.21
N VAL A 150 6.03 5.63 -12.20
CA VAL A 150 5.82 4.20 -12.00
C VAL A 150 7.03 3.49 -12.58
N ASP A 151 7.91 2.98 -11.73
CA ASP A 151 9.06 2.21 -12.18
C ASP A 151 8.72 0.73 -12.30
N VAL A 152 9.45 0.05 -13.18
CA VAL A 152 9.31 -1.36 -13.49
C VAL A 152 10.56 -2.09 -13.02
N TYR A 153 10.37 -3.12 -12.21
CA TYR A 153 11.41 -4.03 -11.75
C TYR A 153 11.20 -5.42 -12.35
N PRO A 154 12.26 -6.21 -12.59
CA PRO A 154 12.12 -7.59 -13.02
C PRO A 154 11.58 -8.47 -11.89
N ASP A 155 10.74 -9.45 -12.21
CA ASP A 155 10.28 -10.45 -11.25
C ASP A 155 10.38 -11.86 -11.87
N PRO A 156 11.19 -12.77 -11.29
CA PRO A 156 12.00 -12.60 -10.08
C PRO A 156 13.18 -11.63 -10.25
N GLY A 157 13.77 -11.22 -9.13
CA GLY A 157 15.04 -10.46 -9.10
C GLY A 157 14.93 -8.97 -8.76
N PHE A 158 13.73 -8.48 -8.43
CA PHE A 158 13.49 -7.06 -8.11
C PHE A 158 14.39 -6.55 -6.97
N ALA A 159 14.63 -7.38 -5.94
CA ALA A 159 15.42 -7.00 -4.77
C ALA A 159 16.92 -6.78 -5.09
N GLN A 160 17.44 -7.43 -6.14
CA GLN A 160 18.84 -7.28 -6.53
C GLN A 160 19.03 -6.31 -7.70
N SER A 161 17.95 -5.92 -8.37
CA SER A 161 17.98 -5.15 -9.62
C SER A 161 17.57 -3.69 -9.42
N GLY A 162 18.10 -2.81 -10.26
CA GLY A 162 17.53 -1.48 -10.47
C GLY A 162 16.26 -1.55 -11.32
N ALA A 163 15.51 -0.45 -11.34
CA ALA A 163 14.40 -0.28 -12.27
C ALA A 163 14.87 -0.45 -13.72
N ILE A 164 14.17 -1.28 -14.50
CA ILE A 164 14.48 -1.59 -15.91
C ILE A 164 13.70 -0.72 -16.90
N ALA A 165 12.63 -0.07 -16.45
CA ALA A 165 11.83 0.87 -17.22
C ALA A 165 11.00 1.77 -16.30
N THR A 166 10.36 2.79 -16.88
CA THR A 166 9.38 3.64 -16.21
C THR A 166 8.14 3.78 -17.12
N LEU A 167 6.94 3.58 -16.58
CA LEU A 167 5.69 3.72 -17.32
C LEU A 167 5.24 5.19 -17.37
N PRO A 168 4.65 5.65 -18.49
CA PRO A 168 4.03 6.97 -18.54
C PRO A 168 2.75 6.98 -17.71
N ILE A 169 2.71 7.78 -16.65
CA ILE A 169 1.59 7.85 -15.69
C ILE A 169 0.30 8.49 -16.24
N LEU A 170 0.35 9.13 -17.41
CA LEU A 170 -0.78 9.82 -18.09
C LEU A 170 -1.46 10.98 -17.33
N ILE A 171 -1.20 11.13 -16.03
CA ILE A 171 -1.59 12.29 -15.22
C ILE A 171 -0.47 13.34 -15.31
N PRO A 172 -0.76 14.61 -15.64
CA PRO A 172 0.25 15.66 -15.63
C PRO A 172 0.84 15.83 -14.22
N ARG A 173 2.16 15.68 -14.07
CA ARG A 173 2.86 15.76 -12.77
C ARG A 173 2.52 17.00 -11.93
N LYS A 174 2.29 18.15 -12.58
CA LYS A 174 1.89 19.41 -11.92
C LYS A 174 0.52 19.36 -11.22
N MET A 175 -0.29 18.33 -11.48
CA MET A 175 -1.58 18.10 -10.83
C MET A 175 -1.45 17.15 -9.63
N LEU A 176 -0.24 16.62 -9.38
CA LEU A 176 0.10 15.82 -8.22
C LEU A 176 0.93 16.71 -7.29
N SER A 177 0.63 16.68 -6.00
CA SER A 177 1.44 17.34 -4.99
C SER A 177 2.62 16.45 -4.60
N ASP A 178 3.75 17.07 -4.26
CA ASP A 178 5.00 16.35 -3.92
C ASP A 178 4.80 15.26 -2.87
N ASN A 179 3.91 15.51 -1.91
CA ASN A 179 3.31 14.53 -1.01
C ASN A 179 1.83 14.35 -1.38
N ARG A 180 1.28 13.15 -1.38
CA ARG A 180 -0.14 12.84 -1.72
C ARG A 180 -0.42 12.74 -3.23
N GLY A 181 0.54 12.17 -3.94
CA GLY A 181 0.61 11.85 -5.35
C GLY A 181 -0.13 10.57 -5.70
N ILE A 182 0.61 9.51 -6.10
CA ILE A 182 0.04 8.26 -6.62
C ILE A 182 0.17 7.16 -5.56
N GLU A 183 -0.92 6.91 -4.86
CA GLU A 183 -0.98 5.94 -3.77
C GLU A 183 -1.33 4.53 -4.27
N THR A 184 -2.25 4.44 -5.23
CA THR A 184 -2.68 3.15 -5.76
C THR A 184 -2.03 2.85 -7.10
N ILE A 185 -1.49 1.63 -7.23
CA ILE A 185 -1.22 0.98 -8.50
C ILE A 185 -1.67 -0.48 -8.44
N THR A 186 -2.40 -0.93 -9.46
CA THR A 186 -2.88 -2.32 -9.54
C THR A 186 -3.07 -2.78 -10.98
N VAL A 187 -3.12 -4.09 -11.21
CA VAL A 187 -3.27 -4.70 -12.54
C VAL A 187 -4.58 -5.45 -12.60
N ALA A 188 -5.44 -5.06 -13.56
CA ALA A 188 -6.73 -5.71 -13.73
C ALA A 188 -6.58 -7.16 -14.22
N PRO A 189 -7.46 -8.09 -13.82
CA PRO A 189 -7.48 -9.44 -14.38
C PRO A 189 -7.60 -9.41 -15.90
N ALA A 190 -6.92 -10.32 -16.59
CA ALA A 190 -7.02 -10.43 -18.05
C ALA A 190 -8.45 -10.75 -18.53
N SER A 191 -9.25 -11.39 -17.69
CA SER A 191 -10.67 -11.67 -17.93
C SER A 191 -11.56 -10.43 -17.87
N SER A 192 -11.17 -9.41 -17.08
CA SER A 192 -11.95 -8.19 -16.82
C SER A 192 -12.15 -7.33 -18.09
N PRO A 193 -13.04 -6.32 -18.05
CA PRO A 193 -13.16 -5.33 -19.13
C PRO A 193 -11.85 -4.59 -19.46
N LEU A 194 -10.93 -4.45 -18.50
CA LEU A 194 -9.66 -3.75 -18.68
C LEU A 194 -8.55 -4.62 -19.30
N LYS A 195 -8.75 -5.94 -19.42
CA LYS A 195 -7.85 -6.87 -20.14
C LYS A 195 -6.37 -6.79 -19.74
N GLY A 196 -6.08 -6.78 -18.43
CA GLY A 196 -4.68 -6.64 -17.96
C GLY A 196 -4.20 -5.20 -17.85
N GLY A 197 -5.10 -4.21 -17.94
CA GLY A 197 -4.76 -2.80 -17.80
C GLY A 197 -4.19 -2.48 -16.43
N VAL A 198 -3.05 -1.77 -16.42
CA VAL A 198 -2.47 -1.17 -15.21
C VAL A 198 -3.29 0.06 -14.86
N VAL A 199 -3.77 0.16 -13.62
CA VAL A 199 -4.55 1.29 -13.11
C VAL A 199 -3.77 1.98 -12.01
N ILE A 200 -3.78 3.32 -12.03
CA ILE A 200 -3.31 4.15 -10.92
C ILE A 200 -4.40 5.10 -10.43
N VAL A 201 -4.38 5.43 -9.14
CA VAL A 201 -5.26 6.43 -8.52
C VAL A 201 -4.43 7.33 -7.61
N SER A 202 -4.66 8.64 -7.69
CA SER A 202 -3.99 9.62 -6.83
C SER A 202 -4.72 9.81 -5.50
N GLU A 203 -3.99 10.15 -4.43
CA GLU A 203 -4.60 10.51 -3.14
C GLU A 203 -5.41 11.82 -3.25
N ARG A 204 -4.71 12.89 -3.63
CA ARG A 204 -5.22 14.27 -3.65
C ARG A 204 -4.84 15.04 -4.92
N GLY A 205 -4.42 14.35 -5.97
CA GLY A 205 -4.45 14.90 -7.32
C GLY A 205 -5.90 15.06 -7.76
N LEU A 206 -6.38 16.30 -7.93
CA LEU A 206 -7.79 16.56 -8.22
C LEU A 206 -8.01 17.14 -9.62
N ASP A 207 -9.12 16.78 -10.25
CA ASP A 207 -9.65 17.50 -11.40
C ASP A 207 -10.36 18.80 -10.99
N SER A 208 -10.91 19.53 -11.97
CA SER A 208 -11.60 20.80 -11.72
C SER A 208 -12.89 20.68 -10.92
N ASP A 209 -13.49 19.49 -10.90
CA ASP A 209 -14.74 19.19 -10.18
C ASP A 209 -14.45 18.61 -8.79
N GLY A 210 -13.16 18.47 -8.44
CA GLY A 210 -12.70 17.97 -7.17
C GLY A 210 -12.64 16.44 -7.07
N ASN A 211 -12.78 15.71 -8.18
CA ASN A 211 -12.62 14.24 -8.18
C ASN A 211 -11.15 13.85 -8.21
N ARG A 212 -10.80 12.68 -7.70
CA ARG A 212 -9.44 12.15 -7.72
C ARG A 212 -9.03 11.76 -9.13
N LEU A 213 -7.83 12.14 -9.54
CA LEU A 213 -7.25 11.78 -10.83
C LEU A 213 -6.86 10.30 -10.82
N ALA A 214 -7.21 9.61 -11.89
CA ALA A 214 -6.84 8.23 -12.09
C ALA A 214 -6.51 7.97 -13.56
N ALA A 215 -5.79 6.88 -13.84
CA ALA A 215 -5.45 6.52 -15.20
C ALA A 215 -5.29 5.03 -15.39
N ILE A 216 -5.70 4.57 -16.57
CA ILE A 216 -5.39 3.25 -17.12
C ILE A 216 -4.13 3.44 -17.99
N LEU A 217 -3.00 2.88 -17.59
CA LEU A 217 -1.69 3.12 -18.21
C LEU A 217 -1.40 2.22 -19.41
N SER A 218 -2.08 1.07 -19.50
CA SER A 218 -1.87 0.03 -20.51
C SER A 218 -3.19 -0.62 -20.95
N GLY A 219 -3.13 -1.41 -22.02
CA GLY A 219 -4.31 -2.11 -22.54
C GLY A 219 -5.23 -1.25 -23.42
N PRO A 220 -6.35 -1.82 -23.90
CA PRO A 220 -7.22 -1.20 -24.89
C PRO A 220 -7.99 0.02 -24.37
N LEU A 221 -8.17 0.12 -23.05
CA LEU A 221 -8.85 1.23 -22.39
C LEU A 221 -7.88 2.28 -21.83
N LYS A 222 -6.64 2.33 -22.33
CA LYS A 222 -5.63 3.31 -21.89
C LYS A 222 -6.17 4.74 -21.95
N GLY A 223 -6.10 5.47 -20.84
CA GLY A 223 -6.61 6.83 -20.73
C GLY A 223 -6.87 7.26 -19.29
N ARG A 224 -7.15 8.55 -19.10
CA ARG A 224 -7.49 9.12 -17.79
C ARG A 224 -8.97 8.92 -17.47
N PHE A 225 -9.26 8.69 -16.20
CA PHE A 225 -10.60 8.71 -15.61
C PHE A 225 -10.50 9.40 -14.24
N ALA A 226 -11.61 9.51 -13.52
CA ALA A 226 -11.60 10.07 -12.17
C ALA A 226 -12.37 9.20 -11.19
N VAL A 227 -12.00 9.27 -9.91
CA VAL A 227 -12.72 8.62 -8.81
C VAL A 227 -13.44 9.69 -8.00
N ALA A 228 -14.76 9.55 -7.86
CA ALA A 228 -15.57 10.46 -7.09
C ALA A 228 -15.09 10.47 -5.63
N ARG A 229 -14.90 11.67 -5.07
CA ARG A 229 -14.60 11.82 -3.65
C ARG A 229 -15.88 11.74 -2.85
N ASP A 230 -15.77 11.09 -1.69
CA ASP A 230 -16.84 11.09 -0.70
C ASP A 230 -16.23 11.31 0.69
N GLY A 231 -16.71 12.34 1.37
CA GLY A 231 -16.23 12.77 2.67
C GLY A 231 -14.75 13.17 2.70
N SER A 232 -14.13 12.96 3.85
CA SER A 232 -12.73 13.31 4.12
C SER A 232 -11.78 12.11 4.04
N PHE A 233 -12.20 11.03 3.37
CA PHE A 233 -11.40 9.84 3.18
C PHE A 233 -10.52 9.99 1.94
N ASP A 234 -9.26 9.59 2.06
CA ASP A 234 -8.23 9.62 1.01
C ASP A 234 -7.84 8.19 0.60
N VAL A 235 -7.58 7.98 -0.70
CA VAL A 235 -7.21 6.67 -1.26
C VAL A 235 -5.78 6.34 -0.88
N THR A 236 -5.54 5.13 -0.38
CA THR A 236 -4.21 4.69 0.06
C THR A 236 -3.71 3.47 -0.72
N ASP A 237 -4.56 2.52 -1.10
CA ASP A 237 -4.20 1.43 -2.01
C ASP A 237 -5.45 0.82 -2.69
N GLY A 238 -5.25 -0.11 -3.61
CA GLY A 238 -6.31 -0.77 -4.35
C GLY A 238 -5.92 -2.14 -4.88
N ALA A 239 -6.88 -3.05 -4.94
CA ALA A 239 -6.69 -4.39 -5.48
C ALA A 239 -7.89 -4.80 -6.34
N PHE A 240 -7.63 -5.45 -7.46
CA PHE A 240 -8.71 -6.02 -8.26
C PHE A 240 -9.18 -7.35 -7.68
N LEU A 241 -10.50 -7.51 -7.62
CA LEU A 241 -11.17 -8.75 -7.31
C LEU A 241 -11.11 -9.72 -8.50
N PRO A 242 -11.27 -11.04 -8.27
CA PRO A 242 -11.28 -12.03 -9.36
C PRO A 242 -12.32 -11.77 -10.46
N ASN A 243 -13.45 -11.13 -10.12
CA ASN A 243 -14.50 -10.74 -11.06
C ASN A 243 -14.18 -9.48 -11.88
N GLY A 244 -13.06 -8.80 -11.60
CA GLY A 244 -12.62 -7.61 -12.32
C GLY A 244 -13.08 -6.29 -11.71
N ASP A 245 -13.79 -6.29 -10.59
CA ASP A 245 -14.09 -5.07 -9.83
C ASP A 245 -12.87 -4.60 -9.05
N LEU A 246 -12.74 -3.30 -8.87
CA LEU A 246 -11.65 -2.67 -8.14
C LEU A 246 -12.09 -2.42 -6.69
N LEU A 247 -11.36 -2.95 -5.73
CA LEU A 247 -11.41 -2.47 -4.35
C LEU A 247 -10.47 -1.29 -4.18
N LEU A 248 -10.95 -0.25 -3.52
CA LEU A 248 -10.16 0.86 -3.04
C LEU A 248 -10.17 0.86 -1.51
N LEU A 249 -8.99 0.88 -0.92
CA LEU A 249 -8.78 1.19 0.48
C LEU A 249 -8.68 2.71 0.61
N GLU A 250 -9.44 3.26 1.53
CA GLU A 250 -9.38 4.67 1.85
C GLU A 250 -9.25 4.86 3.36
N ARG A 251 -8.50 5.90 3.74
CA ARG A 251 -8.18 6.26 5.11
C ARG A 251 -8.63 7.67 5.42
N ARG A 252 -9.00 7.92 6.68
CA ARG A 252 -9.24 9.24 7.23
C ARG A 252 -8.39 9.41 8.49
N PHE A 253 -7.72 10.55 8.59
CA PHE A 253 -7.06 10.99 9.82
C PHE A 253 -7.21 12.51 9.98
N ASN A 254 -8.12 12.95 10.85
CA ASN A 254 -8.30 14.37 11.16
C ASN A 254 -8.80 14.58 12.60
N MET A 255 -8.68 15.79 13.16
CA MET A 255 -9.07 16.05 14.55
C MET A 255 -10.58 15.98 14.83
N ALA A 256 -11.42 16.23 13.82
CA ALA A 256 -12.87 16.34 14.01
C ALA A 256 -13.56 14.96 14.05
N GLU A 257 -13.12 14.05 13.18
CA GLU A 257 -13.71 12.73 13.00
C GLU A 257 -12.76 11.60 13.44
N GLY A 258 -11.48 11.91 13.59
CA GLY A 258 -10.42 10.99 13.98
C GLY A 258 -10.05 9.96 12.92
N ILE A 259 -9.59 8.80 13.38
CA ILE A 259 -9.15 7.73 12.49
C ILE A 259 -10.35 7.03 11.87
N GLY A 260 -10.22 6.68 10.61
CA GLY A 260 -11.19 5.86 9.91
C GLY A 260 -10.54 5.14 8.75
N MET A 261 -11.12 4.02 8.38
CA MET A 261 -10.80 3.34 7.14
C MET A 261 -12.09 2.89 6.47
N ARG A 262 -12.07 2.73 5.16
CA ARG A 262 -13.16 2.09 4.44
C ARG A 262 -12.68 1.33 3.22
N LEU A 263 -13.47 0.34 2.84
CA LEU A 263 -13.33 -0.37 1.57
C LEU A 263 -14.49 -0.02 0.66
N ARG A 264 -14.16 0.46 -0.54
CA ARG A 264 -15.12 0.72 -1.60
C ARG A 264 -14.90 -0.21 -2.79
N ARG A 265 -15.99 -0.73 -3.34
CA ARG A 265 -15.99 -1.55 -4.55
C ARG A 265 -16.48 -0.74 -5.74
N VAL A 266 -15.56 -0.47 -6.66
CA VAL A 266 -15.83 0.17 -7.95
C VAL A 266 -16.02 -0.92 -9.00
N LYS A 267 -17.12 -0.86 -9.75
CA LYS A 267 -17.38 -1.84 -10.81
C LYS A 267 -16.36 -1.71 -11.92
N GLY A 268 -15.70 -2.81 -12.29
CA GLY A 268 -14.66 -2.81 -13.31
C GLY A 268 -15.17 -2.35 -14.69
N ALA A 269 -16.44 -2.60 -14.99
CA ALA A 269 -17.09 -2.18 -16.24
C ALA A 269 -17.27 -0.65 -16.37
N ASP A 270 -17.25 0.07 -15.24
CA ASP A 270 -17.41 1.52 -15.22
C ASP A 270 -16.07 2.25 -15.40
N ILE A 271 -14.94 1.55 -15.18
CA ILE A 271 -13.59 2.10 -15.31
C ILE A 271 -13.21 2.15 -16.80
N LYS A 272 -13.30 3.35 -17.38
CA LYS A 272 -12.96 3.65 -18.78
C LYS A 272 -12.56 5.12 -18.95
N PRO A 273 -11.86 5.47 -20.04
CA PRO A 273 -11.44 6.85 -20.28
C PRO A 273 -12.61 7.84 -20.20
N GLY A 274 -12.41 8.93 -19.46
CA GLY A 274 -13.37 10.02 -19.28
C GLY A 274 -14.50 9.73 -18.27
N ALA A 275 -14.57 8.55 -17.68
CA ALA A 275 -15.55 8.26 -16.64
C ALA A 275 -15.19 8.94 -15.31
N VAL A 276 -16.21 9.33 -14.54
CA VAL A 276 -16.11 9.53 -13.10
C VAL A 276 -16.74 8.31 -12.45
N VAL A 277 -15.93 7.50 -11.77
CA VAL A 277 -16.40 6.27 -11.13
C VAL A 277 -16.67 6.50 -9.66
N ASP A 278 -17.70 5.83 -9.16
CA ASP A 278 -18.02 5.77 -7.74
C ASP A 278 -18.08 4.30 -7.30
N GLY A 279 -18.13 4.04 -5.99
CA GLY A 279 -18.03 2.69 -5.46
C GLY A 279 -18.99 2.42 -4.31
N GLU A 280 -19.45 1.17 -4.22
CA GLU A 280 -20.24 0.67 -3.09
C GLU A 280 -19.37 0.57 -1.83
N LEU A 281 -19.84 1.10 -0.71
CA LEU A 281 -19.19 0.94 0.59
C LEU A 281 -19.39 -0.49 1.11
N LEU A 282 -18.30 -1.24 1.28
CA LEU A 282 -18.32 -2.62 1.78
C LEU A 282 -18.03 -2.71 3.28
N LEU A 283 -17.11 -1.88 3.77
CA LEU A 283 -16.67 -1.84 5.16
C LEU A 283 -16.32 -0.42 5.53
N GLU A 284 -16.68 -0.02 6.75
CA GLU A 284 -16.16 1.17 7.40
C GLU A 284 -15.71 0.83 8.82
N GLY A 285 -14.49 1.23 9.17
CA GLY A 285 -13.92 1.13 10.50
C GLY A 285 -13.67 2.52 11.09
N ASN A 286 -13.75 2.61 12.41
CA ASN A 286 -13.45 3.82 13.19
C ASN A 286 -12.68 3.45 14.47
N PHE A 287 -12.58 4.35 15.45
CA PHE A 287 -11.90 4.08 16.74
C PHE A 287 -12.41 2.85 17.52
N ASN A 288 -13.61 2.35 17.22
CA ASN A 288 -14.13 1.13 17.83
C ASN A 288 -13.74 -0.14 17.07
N SER A 289 -12.91 -0.01 16.04
CA SER A 289 -12.38 -1.11 15.23
C SER A 289 -10.88 -1.27 15.44
N GLN A 290 -10.36 -2.48 15.20
CA GLN A 290 -8.93 -2.80 15.21
C GLN A 290 -8.27 -2.28 13.93
N ILE A 291 -8.24 -0.96 13.77
CA ILE A 291 -7.65 -0.26 12.63
C ILE A 291 -6.58 0.72 13.11
N ASP A 292 -5.77 1.19 12.18
CA ASP A 292 -4.78 2.24 12.40
C ASP A 292 -4.60 3.06 11.11
N ASN A 293 -3.39 3.52 10.80
CA ASN A 293 -3.03 4.11 9.51
C ASN A 293 -3.08 3.08 8.38
N MET A 294 -4.27 2.61 7.98
CA MET A 294 -4.41 1.58 6.95
C MET A 294 -3.91 2.11 5.59
N GLU A 295 -2.82 1.53 5.09
CA GLU A 295 -2.17 1.99 3.85
C GLU A 295 -2.24 0.93 2.75
N GLY A 296 -1.92 -0.34 3.03
CA GLY A 296 -1.85 -1.38 2.00
C GLY A 296 -3.06 -2.31 1.94
N LEU A 297 -3.39 -2.79 0.74
CA LEU A 297 -4.51 -3.70 0.46
C LEU A 297 -4.11 -4.75 -0.58
N ASP A 298 -4.41 -6.02 -0.35
CA ASP A 298 -4.42 -7.03 -1.42
C ASP A 298 -5.69 -7.88 -1.40
N ALA A 299 -6.03 -8.48 -2.54
CA ALA A 299 -7.13 -9.42 -2.67
C ALA A 299 -6.73 -10.63 -3.51
N PHE A 300 -7.00 -11.82 -2.99
CA PHE A 300 -6.70 -13.08 -3.69
C PHE A 300 -7.78 -14.13 -3.45
N GLN A 301 -7.85 -15.12 -4.35
CA GLN A 301 -8.73 -16.27 -4.16
C GLN A 301 -8.02 -17.31 -3.30
N ALA A 302 -8.59 -17.66 -2.15
CA ALA A 302 -8.08 -18.70 -1.26
C ALA A 302 -8.25 -20.10 -1.87
N ALA A 303 -7.56 -21.10 -1.31
CA ALA A 303 -7.63 -22.49 -1.75
C ALA A 303 -9.05 -23.10 -1.70
N ASP A 304 -9.93 -22.58 -0.84
CA ASP A 304 -11.33 -22.99 -0.74
C ASP A 304 -12.25 -22.28 -1.76
N GLY A 305 -11.67 -21.45 -2.64
CA GLY A 305 -12.36 -20.70 -3.67
C GLY A 305 -12.95 -19.37 -3.20
N THR A 306 -12.89 -19.05 -1.91
CA THR A 306 -13.38 -17.78 -1.37
C THR A 306 -12.41 -16.64 -1.65
N THR A 307 -12.89 -15.40 -1.67
CA THR A 307 -12.03 -14.24 -1.85
C THR A 307 -11.57 -13.72 -0.49
N HIS A 308 -10.27 -13.66 -0.28
CA HIS A 308 -9.65 -13.09 0.90
C HIS A 308 -9.12 -11.69 0.57
N ILE A 309 -9.25 -10.80 1.55
CA ILE A 309 -8.75 -9.44 1.53
C ILE A 309 -7.77 -9.29 2.68
N ILE A 310 -6.56 -8.84 2.38
CA ILE A 310 -5.55 -8.46 3.37
C ILE A 310 -5.44 -6.94 3.42
N LEU A 311 -5.48 -6.39 4.62
CA LEU A 311 -5.22 -4.98 4.86
C LEU A 311 -4.01 -4.85 5.77
N VAL A 312 -3.13 -3.90 5.51
CA VAL A 312 -2.00 -3.57 6.39
C VAL A 312 -2.03 -2.10 6.79
N SER A 313 -1.57 -1.81 8.00
CA SER A 313 -1.35 -0.43 8.44
C SER A 313 0.11 -0.10 8.55
N ASP A 314 0.37 1.18 8.36
CA ASP A 314 1.63 1.82 8.66
C ASP A 314 1.65 2.33 10.11
N ASP A 315 2.82 2.26 10.75
CA ASP A 315 3.07 2.91 12.02
C ASP A 315 3.70 4.32 11.88
N ASN A 316 4.07 4.79 10.67
CA ASN A 316 4.88 5.97 10.40
C ASN A 316 6.14 6.07 11.30
N HIS A 317 6.67 4.94 11.78
CA HIS A 317 7.68 4.89 12.85
C HIS A 317 7.28 5.66 14.13
N SER A 318 5.98 5.80 14.39
CA SER A 318 5.37 6.46 15.55
C SER A 318 5.01 5.43 16.62
N ILE A 319 5.33 5.73 17.88
CA ILE A 319 4.94 4.90 19.03
C ILE A 319 3.42 4.86 19.27
N LEU A 320 2.64 5.71 18.60
CA LEU A 320 1.19 5.82 18.76
C LEU A 320 0.40 5.01 17.73
N GLN A 321 1.07 4.53 16.68
CA GLN A 321 0.45 3.78 15.59
C GLN A 321 0.97 2.34 15.61
N ARG A 322 0.17 1.44 15.04
CA ARG A 322 0.44 0.00 15.05
C ARG A 322 0.67 -0.50 13.63
N ASN A 323 1.59 -1.44 13.46
CA ASN A 323 1.64 -2.27 12.26
C ASN A 323 0.64 -3.42 12.41
N LEU A 324 -0.42 -3.38 11.62
CA LEU A 324 -1.48 -4.37 11.60
C LEU A 324 -1.46 -5.14 10.29
N MET A 325 -1.88 -6.40 10.33
CA MET A 325 -2.28 -7.17 9.16
C MET A 325 -3.63 -7.80 9.46
N LEU A 326 -4.67 -7.44 8.72
CA LEU A 326 -6.04 -7.89 8.94
C LEU A 326 -6.50 -8.74 7.75
N GLU A 327 -7.20 -9.84 8.02
CA GLU A 327 -7.74 -10.73 6.99
C GLU A 327 -9.26 -10.78 7.06
N PHE A 328 -9.90 -10.51 5.92
CA PHE A 328 -11.34 -10.64 5.74
C PHE A 328 -11.64 -11.61 4.60
N ARG A 329 -12.72 -12.38 4.74
CA ARG A 329 -13.36 -13.08 3.64
C ARG A 329 -14.45 -12.19 3.04
N LEU A 330 -14.39 -11.95 1.74
CA LEU A 330 -15.46 -11.32 0.98
C LEU A 330 -16.47 -12.39 0.53
N SER A 331 -17.70 -12.25 0.98
CA SER A 331 -18.84 -13.03 0.49
C SER A 331 -19.45 -12.27 -0.70
N GLU A 332 -19.42 -12.85 -1.89
CA GLU A 332 -20.22 -12.32 -3.00
C GLU A 332 -21.71 -12.47 -2.65
N PRO A 333 -22.57 -11.49 -2.98
CA PRO A 333 -24.01 -11.70 -2.92
C PRO A 333 -24.34 -12.94 -3.72
N ALA A 334 -25.15 -13.85 -3.16
CA ALA A 334 -25.61 -15.00 -3.91
C ALA A 334 -26.28 -14.49 -5.20
N GLU A 335 -25.72 -14.81 -6.36
CA GLU A 335 -26.42 -14.60 -7.63
C GLU A 335 -27.80 -15.23 -7.47
N HIS A 336 -28.84 -14.41 -7.46
CA HIS A 336 -30.17 -14.92 -7.73
C HIS A 336 -30.10 -15.53 -9.11
N LYS A 337 -29.88 -16.85 -9.17
CA LYS A 337 -30.21 -17.66 -10.33
C LYS A 337 -31.66 -17.34 -10.61
N ALA A 338 -31.90 -16.48 -11.60
CA ALA A 338 -33.21 -16.33 -12.19
C ALA A 338 -33.60 -17.74 -12.64
N SER A 339 -34.54 -18.34 -11.91
CA SER A 339 -35.23 -19.53 -12.37
C SER A 339 -35.91 -19.16 -13.68
N ASN A 340 -35.43 -19.76 -14.77
CA ASN A 340 -36.19 -19.89 -16.02
C ASN A 340 -37.46 -20.70 -15.77
#